data_AF-A0AAX2ZT05-F1
#
_entry.id   AF-A0AAX2ZT05-F1
#
_cell.length_a   1.000
_cell.length_b   1.000
_cell.length_c   1.000
_cell.angle_alpha   90.00
_cell.angle_beta   90.00
_cell.angle_gamma   90.00
#
_symmetry.space_group_name_H-M   'P 1'
#
loop_
_entity.id
_entity.type
_entity.pdbx_description
1 polymer ?
#
loop_
_entity_poly.entity_id
_entity_poly.type
_entity_poly.pdbx_seq_one_letter_code
_entity_poly.pdbx_strand_id
1 'polypeptide(L)'
;MHWYTGNTFYDTVLTAAFAFAAFVIIGGFFAQSSYGRFSTTKLGLNLNPKLGWWLMEIPATVVFLISYLAGPHRFDPTSLVLAAIWLLHYANRGWFFPLAIRQAPGKRGTFNVSVIVMGMLVTSMHGYLNGTLFSHDFFGQYTTEWLTDPRFLVGLVIYLCGFALLVNSESIVRNLRDKNNPGGAEYRIPFGGRFRFVTSPAYLGEIVAWSGFALLTWALPGVAILLITAGNLIPRALGTHSWYQEKFPEYPTDRKALIPYVL
;
A
#
# COMPACT_ATOMS: atom_id res chain seq x y z
N MET A 1 21.23 -18.85 -7.47
CA MET A 1 20.39 -18.24 -6.42
C MET A 1 19.32 -19.24 -6.03
N HIS A 2 19.23 -19.55 -4.74
CA HIS A 2 18.04 -20.19 -4.16
C HIS A 2 17.13 -19.06 -3.68
N TRP A 3 15.86 -19.06 -4.10
CA TRP A 3 14.91 -17.99 -3.76
C TRP A 3 14.07 -18.31 -2.50
N TYR A 4 14.18 -19.54 -2.01
CA TYR A 4 13.57 -20.01 -0.77
C TYR A 4 14.64 -20.14 0.31
N THR A 5 14.24 -19.89 1.54
CA THR A 5 15.15 -19.73 2.69
C THR A 5 15.61 -21.07 3.29
N GLY A 6 14.90 -22.16 2.99
CA GLY A 6 15.07 -23.45 3.67
C GLY A 6 14.41 -23.49 5.05
N ASN A 7 13.83 -22.38 5.52
CA ASN A 7 13.02 -22.34 6.72
C ASN A 7 11.56 -22.68 6.35
N THR A 8 11.12 -23.87 6.76
CA THR A 8 9.79 -24.40 6.43
C THR A 8 8.64 -23.43 6.72
N PHE A 9 8.67 -22.77 7.88
CA PHE A 9 7.58 -21.87 8.26
C PHE A 9 7.61 -20.59 7.42
N TYR A 10 8.78 -19.98 7.25
CA TYR A 10 8.96 -18.81 6.40
C TYR A 10 8.52 -19.07 4.95
N ASP A 11 9.02 -20.16 4.36
CA ASP A 11 8.76 -20.52 2.97
C ASP A 11 7.28 -20.89 2.73
N THR A 12 6.60 -21.45 3.75
CA THR A 12 5.16 -21.69 3.73
C THR A 12 4.37 -20.38 3.70
N VAL A 13 4.71 -19.41 4.57
CA VAL A 13 4.05 -18.10 4.60
C VAL A 13 4.29 -17.34 3.30
N LEU A 14 5.50 -17.42 2.74
CA LEU A 14 5.83 -16.82 1.45
C LEU A 14 4.99 -17.43 0.31
N THR A 15 4.83 -18.75 0.31
CA THR A 15 3.99 -19.45 -0.67
C THR A 15 2.52 -19.05 -0.53
N ALA A 16 2.02 -18.93 0.69
CA ALA A 16 0.68 -18.42 0.96
C ALA A 16 0.52 -16.97 0.45
N ALA A 17 1.56 -16.14 0.55
CA ALA A 17 1.54 -14.77 0.02
C ALA A 17 1.35 -14.74 -1.49
N PHE A 18 2.05 -15.60 -2.24
CA PHE A 18 1.87 -15.68 -3.70
C PHE A 18 0.52 -16.28 -4.09
N ALA A 19 0.03 -17.29 -3.36
CA ALA A 19 -1.32 -17.81 -3.57
C ALA A 19 -2.37 -16.72 -3.35
N PHE A 20 -2.19 -15.90 -2.30
CA PHE A 20 -3.05 -14.76 -2.03
C PHE A 20 -2.93 -13.67 -3.11
N ALA A 21 -1.72 -13.40 -3.61
CA ALA A 21 -1.51 -12.47 -4.72
C ALA A 21 -2.30 -12.89 -5.97
N ALA A 22 -2.25 -14.17 -6.34
CA ALA A 22 -3.04 -14.71 -7.45
C ALA A 22 -4.55 -14.54 -7.20
N PHE A 23 -5.02 -14.85 -5.99
CA PHE A 23 -6.42 -14.65 -5.61
C PHE A 23 -6.85 -13.17 -5.74
N VAL A 24 -6.04 -12.23 -5.26
CA VAL A 24 -6.34 -10.79 -5.34
C VAL A 24 -6.32 -10.29 -6.79
N ILE A 25 -5.35 -10.71 -7.59
CA ILE A 25 -5.26 -10.32 -9.00
C ILE A 25 -6.51 -10.77 -9.75
N ILE A 26 -6.93 -12.02 -9.57
CA ILE A 26 -8.13 -12.56 -10.21
C ILE A 26 -9.37 -11.84 -9.67
N GLY A 27 -9.54 -11.79 -8.35
CA GLY A 27 -10.72 -11.22 -7.70
C GLY A 27 -10.92 -9.72 -7.97
N GLY A 28 -9.83 -8.95 -8.08
CA GLY A 28 -9.87 -7.51 -8.30
C GLY A 28 -10.55 -7.09 -9.60
N PHE A 29 -10.50 -7.93 -10.64
CA PHE A 29 -11.21 -7.66 -11.90
C PHE A 29 -12.73 -7.90 -11.83
N PHE A 30 -13.20 -8.70 -10.86
CA PHE A 30 -14.62 -9.03 -10.71
C PHE A 30 -15.32 -8.22 -9.62
N ALA A 31 -14.59 -7.80 -8.59
CA ALA A 31 -15.18 -7.12 -7.44
C ALA A 31 -14.27 -6.01 -6.88
N GLN A 32 -14.86 -4.84 -6.64
CA GLN A 32 -14.20 -3.74 -5.96
C GLN A 32 -14.31 -3.90 -4.44
N SER A 33 -13.21 -3.70 -3.70
CA SER A 33 -13.25 -3.80 -2.23
C SER A 33 -14.17 -2.73 -1.65
N SER A 34 -15.10 -3.15 -0.79
CA SER A 34 -16.19 -2.34 -0.22
C SER A 34 -15.70 -1.35 0.83
N TYR A 35 -15.01 -0.29 0.40
CA TYR A 35 -14.70 0.87 1.21
C TYR A 35 -14.57 2.16 0.40
N GLY A 36 -14.82 3.29 1.04
CA GLY A 36 -14.79 4.61 0.40
C GLY A 36 -15.91 4.75 -0.63
N ARG A 37 -15.58 5.16 -1.87
CA ARG A 37 -16.58 5.38 -2.94
C ARG A 37 -17.32 4.11 -3.40
N PHE A 38 -16.75 2.93 -3.13
CA PHE A 38 -17.34 1.63 -3.45
C PHE A 38 -17.97 0.94 -2.24
N SER A 39 -18.12 1.63 -1.11
CA SER A 39 -18.75 1.03 0.07
C SER A 39 -20.21 0.70 -0.19
N THR A 40 -20.63 -0.53 0.13
CA THR A 40 -22.03 -0.93 0.11
C THR A 40 -22.56 -1.08 1.54
N THR A 41 -23.76 -0.57 1.81
CA THR A 41 -24.43 -0.69 3.12
C THR A 41 -25.24 -1.97 3.27
N LYS A 42 -25.36 -2.76 2.19
CA LYS A 42 -26.22 -3.96 2.13
C LYS A 42 -25.59 -5.22 2.74
N LEU A 43 -24.27 -5.26 2.92
CA LEU A 43 -23.57 -6.41 3.50
C LEU A 43 -22.51 -5.96 4.52
N GLY A 44 -22.86 -5.99 5.81
CA GLY A 44 -21.88 -6.01 6.90
C GLY A 44 -21.86 -4.80 7.83
N LEU A 45 -21.18 -4.99 8.96
CA LEU A 45 -20.88 -3.94 9.93
C LEU A 45 -19.82 -3.00 9.33
N ASN A 46 -20.07 -1.70 9.35
CA ASN A 46 -19.13 -0.71 8.85
C ASN A 46 -18.56 0.13 10.01
N LEU A 47 -17.24 0.26 10.06
CA LEU A 47 -16.54 1.09 11.04
C LEU A 47 -16.25 2.49 10.50
N ASN A 48 -15.91 3.41 11.41
CA ASN A 48 -15.35 4.69 11.04
C ASN A 48 -14.09 4.47 10.18
N PRO A 49 -13.95 5.12 9.01
CA PRO A 49 -12.81 4.90 8.14
C PRO A 49 -11.44 5.15 8.78
N LYS A 50 -11.28 6.09 9.73
CA LYS A 50 -10.00 6.30 10.43
C LYS A 50 -9.61 5.05 11.22
N LEU A 51 -10.57 4.54 12.00
CA LEU A 51 -10.37 3.35 12.82
C LEU A 51 -10.20 2.10 11.94
N GLY A 52 -11.02 1.95 10.90
CA GLY A 52 -10.91 0.83 9.96
C GLY A 52 -9.56 0.75 9.27
N TRP A 53 -9.06 1.88 8.75
CA TRP A 53 -7.72 1.96 8.17
C TRP A 53 -6.62 1.67 9.20
N TRP A 54 -6.69 2.28 10.39
CA TRP A 54 -5.70 2.05 11.45
C TRP A 54 -5.65 0.58 11.88
N LEU A 55 -6.80 -0.05 12.13
CA LEU A 55 -6.89 -1.47 12.49
C LEU A 55 -6.39 -2.39 11.37
N MET A 56 -6.66 -2.05 10.12
CA MET A 56 -6.21 -2.84 8.97
C MET A 56 -4.68 -2.82 8.81
N GLU A 57 -4.05 -1.68 9.06
CA GLU A 57 -2.63 -1.43 8.78
C GLU A 57 -1.71 -1.64 9.99
N ILE A 58 -2.23 -1.58 11.23
CA ILE A 58 -1.42 -1.75 12.45
C ILE A 58 -0.63 -3.07 12.49
N PRO A 59 -1.11 -4.22 11.98
CA PRO A 59 -0.32 -5.46 12.03
C PRO A 59 0.98 -5.37 11.23
N ALA A 60 1.05 -4.60 10.14
CA ALA A 60 2.30 -4.42 9.40
C ALA A 60 3.37 -3.67 10.20
N THR A 61 2.99 -2.90 11.22
CA THR A 61 3.94 -2.32 12.16
C THR A 61 4.26 -3.30 13.29
N VAL A 62 3.24 -3.84 13.95
CA VAL A 62 3.40 -4.65 15.17
C VAL A 62 4.06 -6.00 14.87
N VAL A 63 3.55 -6.73 13.88
CA VAL A 63 4.09 -8.05 13.49
C VAL A 63 5.49 -7.88 12.94
N PHE A 64 5.73 -6.83 12.13
CA PHE A 64 7.08 -6.51 11.68
C PHE A 64 8.05 -6.31 12.83
N LEU A 65 7.73 -5.46 13.81
CA LEU A 65 8.62 -5.20 14.94
C LEU A 65 8.89 -6.46 15.76
N ILE A 66 7.86 -7.28 16.03
CA ILE A 66 8.04 -8.55 16.75
C ILE A 66 8.98 -9.49 15.98
N SER A 67 8.73 -9.72 14.70
CA SER A 67 9.55 -10.59 13.85
C SER A 67 10.96 -10.06 13.63
N TYR A 68 11.10 -8.75 13.47
CA TYR A 68 12.38 -8.09 13.27
C TYR A 68 13.24 -8.16 14.54
N LEU A 69 12.68 -7.80 15.70
CA LEU A 69 13.42 -7.79 16.97
C LEU A 69 13.81 -9.18 17.46
N ALA A 70 13.16 -10.24 16.96
CA ALA A 70 13.55 -11.62 17.24
C ALA A 70 14.82 -12.07 16.49
N GLY A 71 15.22 -11.39 15.42
CA GLY A 71 16.34 -11.84 14.58
C GLY A 71 17.73 -11.46 15.10
N PRO A 72 18.76 -12.27 14.79
CA PRO A 72 20.13 -12.07 15.28
C PRO A 72 20.80 -10.80 14.70
N HIS A 73 20.50 -10.43 13.45
CA HIS A 73 21.13 -9.33 12.70
C HIS A 73 20.36 -8.00 12.80
N ARG A 74 19.39 -7.90 13.72
CA ARG A 74 18.48 -6.74 13.86
C ARG A 74 19.16 -5.38 14.10
N PHE A 75 20.43 -5.37 14.50
CA PHE A 75 21.21 -4.14 14.73
C PHE A 75 22.32 -3.94 13.70
N ASP A 76 22.41 -4.82 12.69
CA ASP A 76 23.36 -4.64 11.61
C ASP A 76 22.95 -3.43 10.75
N PRO A 77 23.90 -2.66 10.20
CA PRO A 77 23.59 -1.39 9.54
C PRO A 77 22.58 -1.52 8.40
N THR A 78 22.74 -2.53 7.53
CA THR A 78 21.83 -2.77 6.40
C THR A 78 20.44 -3.17 6.86
N SER A 79 20.35 -4.02 7.89
CA SER A 79 19.09 -4.44 8.50
C SER A 79 18.31 -3.22 9.04
N LEU A 80 19.01 -2.33 9.75
CA LEU A 80 18.42 -1.10 10.29
C LEU A 80 17.92 -0.16 9.19
N VAL A 81 18.66 -0.02 8.09
CA VAL A 81 18.22 0.81 6.95
C VAL A 81 16.97 0.23 6.29
N LEU A 82 16.92 -1.09 6.06
CA LEU A 82 15.73 -1.75 5.51
C LEU A 82 14.53 -1.61 6.45
N ALA A 83 14.74 -1.75 7.76
CA ALA A 83 13.71 -1.53 8.77
C ALA A 83 13.23 -0.07 8.79
N ALA A 84 14.14 0.90 8.65
CA ALA A 84 13.78 2.31 8.58
C ALA A 84 12.90 2.62 7.35
N ILE A 85 13.22 2.04 6.19
CA ILE A 85 12.40 2.17 4.97
C ILE A 85 11.01 1.57 5.20
N TRP A 86 10.92 0.39 5.81
CA TRP A 86 9.64 -0.24 6.15
C TRP A 86 8.82 0.63 7.11
N LEU A 87 9.43 1.05 8.21
CA LEU A 87 8.79 1.85 9.24
C LEU A 87 8.40 3.24 8.73
N LEU A 88 9.16 3.84 7.80
CA LEU A 88 8.75 5.07 7.14
C LEU A 88 7.43 4.89 6.38
N HIS A 89 7.31 3.79 5.62
CA HIS A 89 6.08 3.48 4.88
C HIS A 89 4.88 3.34 5.82
N TYR A 90 5.03 2.52 6.86
CA TYR A 90 3.94 2.17 7.76
C TYR A 90 3.69 3.22 8.85
N ALA A 91 4.65 4.09 9.14
CA ALA A 91 4.40 5.33 9.88
C ALA A 91 3.45 6.24 9.09
N ASN A 92 3.63 6.35 7.77
CA ASN A 92 2.64 7.05 6.94
C ASN A 92 1.31 6.30 6.89
N ARG A 93 1.30 5.04 6.44
CA ARG A 93 0.06 4.29 6.16
C ARG A 93 -0.72 3.83 7.38
N GLY A 94 -0.02 3.36 8.40
CA GLY A 94 -0.63 2.86 9.63
C GLY A 94 -1.01 3.97 10.61
N TRP A 95 -0.33 5.10 10.61
CA TRP A 95 -0.50 6.12 11.65
C TRP A 95 -0.90 7.49 11.10
N PHE A 96 -0.07 8.12 10.27
CA PHE A 96 -0.34 9.47 9.81
C PHE A 96 -1.57 9.56 8.88
N PHE A 97 -1.64 8.71 7.86
CA PHE A 97 -2.70 8.72 6.87
C PHE A 97 -4.09 8.54 7.51
N PRO A 98 -4.35 7.51 8.34
CA PRO A 98 -5.66 7.30 8.97
C PRO A 98 -6.07 8.49 9.85
N LEU A 99 -5.14 9.06 10.61
CA LEU A 99 -5.39 10.24 11.43
C LEU A 99 -5.74 11.47 10.58
N ALA A 100 -5.10 11.59 9.42
CA ALA A 100 -5.28 12.71 8.51
C ALA A 100 -6.50 12.61 7.57
N ILE A 101 -7.21 11.47 7.52
CA ILE A 101 -8.45 11.35 6.73
C ILE A 101 -9.45 12.42 7.17
N ARG A 102 -10.02 13.16 6.21
CA ARG A 102 -11.13 14.10 6.46
C ARG A 102 -12.46 13.43 6.11
N GLN A 103 -13.37 13.35 7.07
CA GLN A 103 -14.72 12.80 6.90
C GLN A 103 -15.76 13.90 7.10
N ALA A 104 -16.84 13.84 6.33
CA ALA A 104 -17.99 14.70 6.55
C ALA A 104 -18.69 14.30 7.88
N PRO A 105 -19.04 15.25 8.77
CA PRO A 105 -19.70 14.97 10.03
C PRO A 105 -21.03 14.23 9.85
N GLY A 106 -21.39 13.37 10.81
CA GLY A 106 -22.69 12.67 10.85
C GLY A 106 -22.88 11.55 9.81
N LYS A 107 -21.86 11.20 9.03
CA LYS A 107 -21.94 10.08 8.08
C LYS A 107 -21.58 8.75 8.75
N ARG A 108 -22.31 7.70 8.35
CA ARG A 108 -22.06 6.32 8.79
C ARG A 108 -20.69 5.83 8.32
N GLY A 109 -20.14 4.87 9.06
CA GLY A 109 -18.92 4.17 8.66
C GLY A 109 -19.06 3.58 7.25
N THR A 110 -18.01 3.68 6.45
CA THR A 110 -17.94 3.13 5.09
C THR A 110 -16.86 2.07 4.95
N PHE A 111 -16.28 1.63 6.07
CA PHE A 111 -15.18 0.67 6.08
C PHE A 111 -15.68 -0.69 6.57
N ASN A 112 -15.86 -1.62 5.65
CA ASN A 112 -16.42 -2.94 5.95
C ASN A 112 -15.46 -3.78 6.81
N VAL A 113 -15.97 -4.47 7.83
CA VAL A 113 -15.16 -5.33 8.70
C VAL A 113 -14.45 -6.45 7.93
N SER A 114 -15.03 -7.01 6.86
CA SER A 114 -14.35 -8.04 6.07
C SER A 114 -13.07 -7.53 5.41
N VAL A 115 -13.08 -6.26 4.98
CA VAL A 115 -11.89 -5.59 4.42
C VAL A 115 -10.82 -5.42 5.50
N ILE A 116 -11.23 -5.09 6.74
CA ILE A 116 -10.30 -4.97 7.88
C ILE A 116 -9.65 -6.32 8.14
N VAL A 117 -10.43 -7.39 8.27
CA VAL A 117 -9.91 -8.74 8.58
C VAL A 117 -8.95 -9.23 7.50
N MET A 118 -9.33 -9.10 6.22
CA MET A 118 -8.43 -9.50 5.12
C MET A 118 -7.19 -8.62 5.05
N GLY A 119 -7.33 -7.31 5.24
CA GLY A 119 -6.17 -6.43 5.26
C GLY A 119 -5.26 -6.71 6.45
N MET A 120 -5.78 -7.04 7.64
CA MET A 120 -4.98 -7.46 8.79
C MET A 120 -4.19 -8.74 8.52
N LEU A 121 -4.78 -9.71 7.82
CA LEU A 121 -4.08 -10.93 7.41
C LEU A 121 -2.91 -10.60 6.48
N VAL A 122 -3.15 -9.78 5.47
CA VAL A 122 -2.12 -9.36 4.49
C VAL A 122 -1.02 -8.56 5.16
N THR A 123 -1.37 -7.58 6.00
CA THR A 123 -0.39 -6.72 6.68
C THR A 123 0.42 -7.48 7.72
N SER A 124 -0.18 -8.48 8.39
CA SER A 124 0.55 -9.42 9.26
C SER A 124 1.57 -10.25 8.48
N MET A 125 1.15 -10.82 7.35
CA MET A 125 2.01 -11.62 6.48
C MET A 125 3.17 -10.79 5.92
N HIS A 126 2.88 -9.58 5.44
CA HIS A 126 3.86 -8.59 5.00
C HIS A 126 4.88 -8.26 6.09
N GLY A 127 4.39 -7.95 7.31
CA GLY A 127 5.23 -7.63 8.46
C GLY A 127 6.13 -8.80 8.87
N TYR A 128 5.57 -10.00 8.98
CA TYR A 128 6.32 -11.21 9.33
C TYR A 128 7.42 -11.50 8.29
N LEU A 129 7.08 -11.53 7.00
CA LEU A 129 8.03 -11.92 5.94
C LEU A 129 9.20 -10.96 5.83
N ASN A 130 8.96 -9.65 5.89
CA ASN A 130 10.03 -8.66 5.75
C ASN A 130 10.79 -8.46 7.06
N GLY A 131 10.10 -8.44 8.21
CA GLY A 131 10.73 -8.31 9.51
C GLY A 131 11.71 -9.46 9.77
N THR A 132 11.27 -10.69 9.54
CA THR A 132 12.12 -11.88 9.70
C THR A 132 13.27 -11.88 8.71
N LEU A 133 13.00 -11.58 7.43
CA LEU A 133 14.03 -11.59 6.39
C LEU A 133 15.15 -10.58 6.66
N PHE A 134 14.81 -9.36 7.05
CA PHE A 134 15.80 -8.31 7.29
C PHE A 134 16.65 -8.59 8.52
N SER A 135 16.09 -9.22 9.54
CA SER A 135 16.78 -9.47 10.81
C SER A 135 17.47 -10.83 10.92
N HIS A 136 17.10 -11.81 10.08
CA HIS A 136 17.75 -13.13 10.03
C HIS A 136 18.71 -13.28 8.86
N ASP A 137 18.57 -12.45 7.81
CA ASP A 137 19.38 -12.50 6.59
C ASP A 137 19.60 -13.92 6.07
N PHE A 138 18.50 -14.64 5.81
CA PHE A 138 18.55 -16.04 5.39
C PHE A 138 19.42 -16.33 4.15
N PHE A 139 19.69 -15.31 3.33
CA PHE A 139 20.51 -15.42 2.12
C PHE A 139 21.94 -14.89 2.31
N GLY A 140 22.28 -14.35 3.49
CA GLY A 140 23.58 -13.73 3.77
C GLY A 140 23.89 -12.53 2.87
N GLN A 141 22.86 -11.84 2.36
CA GLN A 141 23.00 -10.80 1.34
C GLN A 141 22.95 -9.37 1.90
N TYR A 142 22.53 -9.19 3.15
CA TYR A 142 22.36 -7.87 3.77
C TYR A 142 23.59 -7.44 4.57
N THR A 143 24.77 -7.63 3.99
CA THR A 143 26.01 -7.02 4.48
C THR A 143 26.02 -5.51 4.21
N THR A 144 26.98 -4.77 4.76
CA THR A 144 27.13 -3.32 4.49
C THR A 144 27.40 -3.00 3.03
N GLU A 145 27.99 -3.93 2.27
CA GLU A 145 28.23 -3.78 0.82
C GLU A 145 26.91 -3.64 0.05
N TRP A 146 25.83 -4.27 0.53
CA TRP A 146 24.50 -4.18 -0.07
C TRP A 146 24.00 -2.74 -0.18
N LEU A 147 24.34 -1.87 0.78
CA LEU A 147 23.92 -0.46 0.78
C LEU A 147 24.51 0.34 -0.40
N THR A 148 25.59 -0.16 -0.99
CA THR A 148 26.22 0.42 -2.18
C THR A 148 25.94 -0.35 -3.46
N ASP A 149 25.22 -1.48 -3.37
CA ASP A 149 24.87 -2.27 -4.54
C ASP A 149 23.93 -1.48 -5.48
N PRO A 150 24.15 -1.50 -6.81
CA PRO A 150 23.29 -0.79 -7.75
C PRO A 150 21.80 -1.13 -7.63
N ARG A 151 21.45 -2.38 -7.29
CA ARG A 151 20.05 -2.81 -7.08
C ARG A 151 19.45 -2.08 -5.89
N PHE A 152 20.19 -1.99 -4.78
CA PHE A 152 19.77 -1.25 -3.61
C PHE A 152 19.57 0.24 -3.93
N LEU A 153 20.56 0.89 -4.55
CA LEU A 153 20.53 2.32 -4.85
C LEU A 153 19.41 2.69 -5.83
N VAL A 154 19.28 1.96 -6.94
CA VAL A 154 18.23 2.19 -7.94
C VAL A 154 16.85 1.90 -7.32
N GLY A 155 16.72 0.79 -6.59
CA GLY A 155 15.48 0.44 -5.91
C GLY A 155 15.06 1.49 -4.88
N LEU A 156 16.02 2.04 -4.12
CA LEU A 156 15.76 3.10 -3.15
C LEU A 156 15.28 4.40 -3.82
N VAL A 157 15.90 4.81 -4.93
CA VAL A 157 15.45 5.99 -5.69
C VAL A 157 14.03 5.79 -6.20
N ILE A 158 13.74 4.65 -6.81
CA ILE A 158 12.39 4.31 -7.30
C ILE A 158 11.39 4.31 -6.14
N TYR A 159 11.77 3.70 -5.00
CA TYR A 159 10.94 3.65 -3.80
C TYR A 159 10.57 5.05 -3.32
N LEU A 160 11.57 5.92 -3.13
CA LEU A 160 11.37 7.28 -2.63
C LEU A 160 10.55 8.14 -3.60
N CYS A 161 10.77 8.01 -4.91
CA CYS A 161 9.94 8.68 -5.91
C CYS A 161 8.47 8.23 -5.84
N GLY A 162 8.22 6.92 -5.73
CA GLY A 162 6.88 6.37 -5.57
C GLY A 162 6.21 6.84 -4.27
N PHE A 163 6.94 6.80 -3.16
CA PHE A 163 6.44 7.23 -1.85
C PHE A 163 6.14 8.73 -1.80
N ALA A 164 7.00 9.57 -2.39
CA ALA A 164 6.75 11.00 -2.51
C ALA A 164 5.50 11.30 -3.36
N LEU A 165 5.31 10.56 -4.46
CA LEU A 165 4.12 10.67 -5.30
C LEU A 165 2.85 10.26 -4.53
N LEU A 166 2.92 9.18 -3.75
CA LEU A 166 1.83 8.71 -2.88
C LEU A 166 1.42 9.81 -1.89
N VAL A 167 2.36 10.28 -1.06
CA VAL A 167 2.10 11.27 0.00
C VAL A 167 1.60 12.60 -0.58
N ASN A 168 2.18 13.07 -1.68
CA ASN A 168 1.74 14.29 -2.36
C ASN A 168 0.28 14.16 -2.86
N SER A 169 -0.02 13.03 -3.51
CA SER A 169 -1.35 12.79 -4.08
C SER A 169 -2.43 12.66 -3.00
N GLU A 170 -2.13 11.95 -1.91
CA GLU A 170 -3.01 11.84 -0.74
C GLU A 170 -3.27 13.21 -0.10
N SER A 171 -2.24 14.07 -0.02
CA SER A 171 -2.39 15.43 0.50
C SER A 171 -3.34 16.28 -0.35
N ILE A 172 -3.26 16.19 -1.68
CA ILE A 172 -4.19 16.90 -2.58
C ILE A 172 -5.63 16.42 -2.33
N VAL A 173 -5.86 15.09 -2.35
CA VAL A 173 -7.21 14.52 -2.15
C VAL A 173 -7.78 14.89 -0.79
N ARG A 174 -6.96 14.81 0.26
CA ARG A 174 -7.35 15.20 1.62
C ARG A 174 -7.82 16.65 1.68
N ASN A 175 -7.15 17.55 0.95
CA ASN A 175 -7.46 18.97 0.95
C ASN A 175 -8.64 19.36 0.03
N LEU A 176 -9.17 18.45 -0.79
CA LEU A 176 -10.44 18.67 -1.49
C LEU A 176 -11.62 18.80 -0.54
N ARG A 177 -11.51 18.21 0.66
CA ARG A 177 -12.48 18.36 1.73
C ARG A 177 -12.07 19.52 2.61
N ASP A 178 -12.82 20.61 2.51
CA ASP A 178 -12.59 21.81 3.31
C ASP A 178 -12.75 21.50 4.80
N LYS A 179 -11.75 21.85 5.60
CA LYS A 179 -11.77 21.69 7.06
C LYS A 179 -12.80 22.65 7.69
N ASN A 180 -13.00 23.80 7.07
CA ASN A 180 -13.85 24.88 7.57
C ASN A 180 -15.29 24.79 7.04
N ASN A 181 -15.54 23.95 6.03
CA ASN A 181 -16.87 23.63 5.55
C ASN A 181 -17.10 22.11 5.44
N PRO A 182 -17.32 21.42 6.56
CA PRO A 182 -17.47 19.97 6.60
C PRO A 182 -18.75 19.45 5.90
N GLY A 183 -19.71 20.35 5.61
CA GLY A 183 -20.98 20.05 4.92
C GLY A 183 -20.93 20.23 3.40
N GLY A 184 -19.79 20.62 2.82
CA GLY A 184 -19.63 20.78 1.38
C GLY A 184 -19.69 19.47 0.57
N ALA A 185 -19.61 19.58 -0.75
CA ALA A 185 -19.65 18.43 -1.66
C ALA A 185 -18.64 17.33 -1.27
N GLU A 186 -19.14 16.11 -1.09
CA GLU A 186 -18.37 14.96 -0.55
C GLU A 186 -17.20 14.53 -1.45
N TYR A 187 -17.38 14.70 -2.76
CA TYR A 187 -16.39 14.39 -3.78
C TYR A 187 -16.24 15.59 -4.71
N ARG A 188 -14.99 15.87 -5.09
CA ARG A 188 -14.61 16.88 -6.08
C ARG A 188 -13.59 16.28 -7.03
N ILE A 189 -13.42 16.89 -8.20
CA ILE A 189 -12.36 16.52 -9.14
C ILE A 189 -11.03 17.01 -8.57
N PRO A 190 -10.03 16.13 -8.35
CA PRO A 190 -8.69 16.55 -7.96
C PRO A 190 -7.99 17.23 -9.14
N PHE A 191 -7.34 18.36 -8.85
CA PHE A 191 -6.46 19.09 -9.77
C PHE A 191 -5.10 19.34 -9.11
N GLY A 192 -4.09 19.65 -9.94
CA GLY A 192 -2.72 19.87 -9.49
C GLY A 192 -1.86 18.60 -9.43
N GLY A 193 -0.55 18.77 -9.29
CA GLY A 193 0.40 17.65 -9.21
C GLY A 193 0.33 16.71 -10.43
N ARG A 194 0.25 15.40 -10.16
CA ARG A 194 0.12 14.36 -11.20
C ARG A 194 -1.34 14.02 -11.55
N PHE A 195 -2.32 14.63 -10.89
CA PHE A 195 -3.73 14.52 -11.30
C PHE A 195 -3.96 15.11 -12.69
N ARG A 196 -3.05 15.95 -13.22
CA ARG A 196 -3.14 16.41 -14.62
C ARG A 196 -3.05 15.26 -15.64
N PHE A 197 -2.42 14.15 -15.27
CA PHE A 197 -2.18 13.02 -16.18
C PHE A 197 -3.06 11.82 -15.87
N VAL A 198 -3.24 11.52 -14.58
CA VAL A 198 -3.93 10.29 -14.14
C VAL A 198 -4.91 10.54 -13.01
N THR A 199 -5.95 9.71 -12.92
CA THR A 199 -7.00 9.77 -11.90
C THR A 199 -6.49 9.32 -10.54
N SER A 200 -5.62 8.31 -10.51
CA SER A 200 -5.19 7.67 -9.27
C SER A 200 -3.66 7.73 -9.07
N PRO A 201 -3.05 8.94 -9.04
CA PRO A 201 -1.60 9.07 -8.91
C PRO A 201 -1.08 8.53 -7.57
N ALA A 202 -1.90 8.52 -6.51
CA ALA A 202 -1.56 7.85 -5.25
C ALA A 202 -1.33 6.35 -5.45
N TYR A 203 -2.22 5.67 -6.20
CA TYR A 203 -2.10 4.24 -6.49
C TYR A 203 -0.89 3.95 -7.37
N LEU A 204 -0.61 4.82 -8.35
CA LEU A 204 0.62 4.74 -9.15
C LEU A 204 1.86 4.86 -8.25
N GLY A 205 1.87 5.85 -7.34
CA GLY A 205 2.95 6.05 -6.39
C GLY A 205 3.20 4.83 -5.50
N GLU A 206 2.13 4.20 -5.01
CA GLU A 206 2.22 2.99 -4.18
C GLU A 206 2.81 1.80 -4.96
N ILE A 207 2.38 1.57 -6.21
CA ILE A 207 2.93 0.51 -7.08
C ILE A 207 4.41 0.77 -7.41
N VAL A 208 4.76 2.01 -7.75
CA VAL A 208 6.15 2.41 -8.02
C VAL A 208 7.01 2.22 -6.77
N ALA A 209 6.49 2.60 -5.59
CA ALA A 209 7.21 2.43 -4.34
C ALA A 209 7.53 0.94 -4.10
N TRP A 210 6.53 0.07 -4.21
CA TRP A 210 6.74 -1.37 -4.00
C TRP A 210 7.58 -2.05 -5.08
N SER A 211 7.62 -1.50 -6.29
CA SER A 211 8.56 -1.94 -7.34
C SER A 211 10.00 -1.61 -6.95
N GLY A 212 10.25 -0.39 -6.46
CA GLY A 212 11.55 -0.02 -5.89
C GLY A 212 11.92 -0.86 -4.67
N PHE A 213 10.94 -1.15 -3.80
CA PHE A 213 11.14 -2.01 -2.62
C PHE A 213 11.51 -3.46 -3.00
N ALA A 214 10.84 -4.05 -3.98
CA ALA A 214 11.18 -5.37 -4.49
C ALA A 214 12.60 -5.41 -5.06
N LEU A 215 13.03 -4.34 -5.74
CA LEU A 215 14.37 -4.21 -6.29
C LEU A 215 15.44 -4.01 -5.19
N LEU A 216 15.21 -3.13 -4.21
CA LEU A 216 16.20 -2.82 -3.17
C LEU A 216 16.36 -3.95 -2.13
N THR A 217 15.30 -4.72 -1.90
CA THR A 217 15.38 -5.92 -1.04
C THR A 217 15.89 -7.13 -1.80
N TRP A 218 15.73 -7.14 -3.12
CA TRP A 218 16.08 -8.25 -4.00
C TRP A 218 15.57 -9.61 -3.49
N ALA A 219 14.33 -9.62 -2.99
CA ALA A 219 13.75 -10.79 -2.36
C ALA A 219 12.27 -10.96 -2.72
N LEU A 220 11.83 -12.23 -2.74
CA LEU A 220 10.46 -12.60 -3.10
C LEU A 220 9.35 -11.95 -2.25
N PRO A 221 9.51 -11.67 -0.94
CA PRO A 221 8.49 -10.93 -0.20
C PRO A 221 8.17 -9.55 -0.77
N GLY A 222 9.19 -8.82 -1.26
CA GLY A 222 8.99 -7.53 -1.90
C GLY A 222 8.17 -7.67 -3.20
N VAL A 223 8.42 -8.73 -3.97
CA VAL A 223 7.64 -9.07 -5.17
C VAL A 223 6.20 -9.44 -4.80
N ALA A 224 5.99 -10.23 -3.74
CA ALA A 224 4.65 -10.59 -3.28
C ALA A 224 3.84 -9.34 -2.89
N ILE A 225 4.44 -8.39 -2.16
CA ILE A 225 3.79 -7.11 -1.84
C ILE A 225 3.43 -6.33 -3.10
N LEU A 226 4.35 -6.25 -4.07
CA LEU A 226 4.09 -5.58 -5.33
C LEU A 226 2.90 -6.20 -6.07
N LEU A 227 2.86 -7.53 -6.18
CA LEU A 227 1.78 -8.24 -6.89
C LEU A 227 0.42 -8.08 -6.19
N ILE A 228 0.37 -8.21 -4.86
CA ILE A 228 -0.86 -7.99 -4.08
C ILE A 228 -1.33 -6.53 -4.25
N THR A 229 -0.40 -5.57 -4.14
CA THR A 229 -0.71 -4.15 -4.32
C THR A 229 -1.22 -3.86 -5.73
N ALA A 230 -0.52 -4.32 -6.76
CA ALA A 230 -0.91 -4.11 -8.15
C ALA A 230 -2.26 -4.77 -8.46
N GLY A 231 -2.47 -6.01 -8.04
CA GLY A 231 -3.73 -6.73 -8.22
C GLY A 231 -4.92 -6.05 -7.56
N ASN A 232 -4.72 -5.41 -6.41
CA ASN A 232 -5.77 -4.64 -5.75
C ASN A 232 -5.97 -3.24 -6.35
N LEU A 233 -4.87 -2.52 -6.64
CA LEU A 233 -4.92 -1.10 -6.98
C LEU A 233 -5.17 -0.83 -8.46
N ILE A 234 -4.74 -1.70 -9.38
CA ILE A 234 -4.97 -1.49 -10.82
C ILE A 234 -6.47 -1.55 -11.15
N PRO A 235 -7.22 -2.60 -10.77
CA PRO A 235 -8.67 -2.64 -11.02
C PRO A 235 -9.40 -1.53 -10.27
N ARG A 236 -8.92 -1.16 -9.09
CA ARG A 236 -9.48 -0.05 -8.31
C ARG A 236 -9.26 1.31 -8.96
N ALA A 237 -8.12 1.53 -9.61
CA ALA A 237 -7.85 2.74 -10.38
C ALA A 237 -8.81 2.86 -11.57
N LEU A 238 -9.03 1.75 -12.30
CA LEU A 238 -9.98 1.70 -13.41
C LEU A 238 -11.40 2.00 -12.97
N GLY A 239 -11.90 1.29 -11.94
CA GLY A 239 -13.23 1.57 -11.40
C GLY A 239 -13.35 3.01 -10.88
N THR A 240 -12.29 3.56 -10.29
CA THR A 240 -12.26 4.95 -9.82
C THR A 240 -12.35 5.93 -10.99
N HIS A 241 -11.68 5.63 -12.10
CA HIS A 241 -11.71 6.43 -13.31
C HIS A 241 -13.11 6.46 -13.94
N SER A 242 -13.72 5.30 -14.17
CA SER A 242 -15.10 5.19 -14.68
C SER A 242 -16.09 5.93 -13.79
N TRP A 243 -15.99 5.74 -12.48
CA TRP A 243 -16.86 6.43 -11.52
C TRP A 243 -16.73 7.96 -11.60
N TYR A 244 -15.52 8.49 -11.83
CA TYR A 244 -15.33 9.94 -11.99
C TYR A 244 -15.95 10.45 -13.30
N GLN A 245 -15.79 9.71 -14.40
CA GLN A 245 -16.38 10.06 -15.70
C GLN A 245 -17.91 10.05 -15.64
N GLU A 246 -18.51 9.07 -14.96
CA GLU A 246 -19.96 8.99 -14.77
C GLU A 246 -20.50 10.09 -13.86
N LYS A 247 -19.77 10.43 -12.80
CA LYS A 247 -20.24 11.37 -11.78
C LYS A 247 -20.09 12.82 -12.16
N PHE A 248 -19.05 13.18 -12.91
CA PHE A 248 -18.71 14.56 -13.24
C PHE A 248 -18.71 14.75 -14.76
N PRO A 249 -19.76 15.36 -15.34
CA PRO A 249 -19.80 15.68 -16.77
C PRO A 249 -18.60 16.50 -17.26
N GLU A 250 -18.01 17.30 -16.38
CA GLU A 250 -16.83 18.14 -16.62
C GLU A 250 -15.49 17.43 -16.38
N TYR A 251 -15.48 16.11 -16.21
CA TYR A 251 -14.24 15.36 -15.95
C TYR A 251 -13.26 15.43 -17.13
N PRO A 252 -11.96 15.69 -16.91
CA PRO A 252 -10.98 15.78 -17.99
C PRO A 252 -10.86 14.47 -18.80
N THR A 253 -11.11 14.54 -20.10
CA THR A 253 -11.14 13.38 -21.03
C THR A 253 -9.76 12.82 -21.33
N ASP A 254 -8.72 13.65 -21.28
CA ASP A 254 -7.33 13.24 -21.58
C ASP A 254 -6.66 12.49 -20.43
N ARG A 255 -7.26 12.56 -19.23
CA ARG A 255 -6.74 11.90 -18.03
C ARG A 255 -6.89 10.39 -18.17
N LYS A 256 -5.85 9.65 -17.77
CA LYS A 256 -5.86 8.17 -17.73
C LYS A 256 -6.15 7.66 -16.31
N ALA A 257 -6.43 6.38 -16.13
CA ALA A 257 -6.79 5.84 -14.82
C ALA A 257 -5.60 5.81 -13.83
N LEU A 258 -4.43 5.38 -14.30
CA LEU A 258 -3.28 5.01 -13.49
C LEU A 258 -1.91 5.31 -14.12
N ILE A 259 -1.65 4.91 -15.36
CA ILE A 259 -0.37 5.07 -16.06
C ILE A 259 -0.52 6.22 -17.07
N PRO A 260 0.27 7.31 -16.95
CA PRO A 260 0.18 8.44 -17.87
C PRO A 260 0.26 8.00 -19.32
N TYR A 261 -0.68 8.49 -20.14
CA TYR A 261 -0.76 8.23 -21.58
C TYR A 261 -1.05 6.77 -22.00
N VAL A 262 -1.19 5.84 -21.06
CA VAL A 262 -1.38 4.41 -21.35
C VAL A 262 -2.69 3.89 -20.79
N LEU A 263 -2.86 3.92 -19.46
CA LEU A 263 -3.93 3.24 -18.74
C LEU A 263 -4.61 4.15 -17.75
#